data_AF-A0A7S0LX10-F1
#
_entry.id   AF-A0A7S0LX10-F1
#
_cell.length_a   1.000
_cell.length_b   1.000
_cell.length_c   1.000
_cell.angle_alpha   90.00
_cell.angle_beta   90.00
_cell.angle_gamma   90.00
#
_symmetry.space_group_name_H-M   'P 1'
#
loop_
_entity.id
_entity.type
_entity.pdbx_description
1 polymer ?
#
loop_
_entity_poly.entity_id
_entity_poly.type
_entity_poly.pdbx_seq_one_letter_code
_entity_poly.pdbx_strand_id
1 'polypeptide(L)'
;MPESWRRLGAEAAGCTDFWVSTGGTVSPLHYDGTHTFLAQVKGRKRMLLWPAEAIGAFSPYPLGHPLYRRSRVDIQVPEWATEEEHLAEQRRQFPAFFAQAADEAEEALLGPGDAVFFPAFWFHHTESLDLSFSVGFRYFSVRAA
;
A
#
# COMPACT_ATOMS: atom_id res chain seq x y z
N MET A 1 -14.81 -26.95 -5.13
CA MET A 1 -15.08 -25.50 -5.15
C MET A 1 -16.48 -25.26 -5.70
N PRO A 2 -17.37 -24.58 -4.98
CA PRO A 2 -18.70 -24.22 -5.49
C PRO A 2 -18.59 -23.32 -6.73
N GLU A 3 -19.52 -23.43 -7.66
CA GLU A 3 -19.49 -22.68 -8.93
C GLU A 3 -19.61 -21.16 -8.71
N SER A 4 -20.34 -20.74 -7.68
CA SER A 4 -20.44 -19.34 -7.25
C SER A 4 -19.10 -18.73 -6.84
N TRP A 5 -18.14 -19.55 -6.40
CA TRP A 5 -16.80 -19.09 -6.01
C TRP A 5 -15.88 -18.89 -7.24
N ARG A 6 -16.21 -19.49 -8.39
CA ARG A 6 -15.44 -19.31 -9.63
C ARG A 6 -15.64 -17.92 -10.26
N ARG A 7 -16.79 -17.27 -10.00
CA ARG A 7 -17.16 -16.01 -10.66
C ARG A 7 -16.67 -14.75 -9.94
N LEU A 8 -16.36 -14.84 -8.65
CA LEU A 8 -15.92 -13.70 -7.83
C LEU A 8 -14.59 -13.08 -8.30
N GLY A 9 -13.70 -13.86 -8.90
CA GLY A 9 -12.34 -13.41 -9.22
C GLY A 9 -12.12 -12.83 -10.62
N ALA A 10 -13.03 -13.06 -11.58
CA ALA A 10 -12.78 -12.74 -13.00
C ALA A 10 -13.79 -11.78 -13.63
N GLU A 11 -15.06 -11.79 -13.21
CA GLU A 11 -16.11 -10.99 -13.85
C GLU A 11 -16.39 -9.66 -13.13
N ALA A 12 -15.96 -9.51 -11.87
CA ALA A 12 -16.21 -8.33 -11.03
C ALA A 12 -14.97 -7.45 -10.77
N ALA A 13 -13.76 -7.96 -11.04
CA ALA A 13 -12.54 -7.15 -10.93
C ALA A 13 -12.43 -6.20 -12.12
N GLY A 14 -12.42 -4.90 -11.86
CA GLY A 14 -12.28 -3.88 -12.90
C GLY A 14 -10.86 -3.82 -13.49
N CYS A 15 -9.87 -4.34 -12.76
CA CYS A 15 -8.49 -4.50 -13.20
C CYS A 15 -7.82 -5.65 -12.42
N THR A 16 -7.00 -6.45 -13.12
CA THR A 16 -6.12 -7.45 -12.50
C THR A 16 -4.68 -7.08 -12.81
N ASP A 17 -3.88 -6.83 -11.77
CA ASP A 17 -2.46 -6.50 -11.91
C ASP A 17 -1.60 -7.70 -11.49
N PHE A 18 -0.47 -7.89 -12.18
CA PHE A 18 0.53 -8.87 -11.80
C PHE A 18 1.85 -8.17 -11.45
N TRP A 19 2.33 -8.43 -10.23
CA TRP A 19 3.52 -7.80 -9.68
C TRP A 19 4.66 -8.81 -9.59
N VAL A 20 5.80 -8.47 -10.18
CA VAL A 20 7.05 -9.23 -10.08
C VAL A 20 8.15 -8.29 -9.59
N SER A 21 8.85 -8.67 -8.53
CA SER A 21 9.87 -7.84 -7.91
C SER A 21 10.95 -8.67 -7.23
N THR A 22 12.16 -8.11 -7.12
CA THR A 22 13.25 -8.68 -6.33
C THR A 22 13.13 -8.29 -4.86
N GLY A 23 13.86 -8.99 -3.98
CA GLY A 23 13.99 -8.58 -2.58
C GLY A 23 14.56 -7.16 -2.47
N GLY A 24 14.09 -6.40 -1.48
CA GLY A 24 14.39 -4.98 -1.28
C GLY A 24 13.58 -4.02 -2.17
N THR A 25 12.76 -4.52 -3.10
CA THR A 25 11.92 -3.64 -3.92
C THR A 25 10.84 -3.01 -3.05
N VAL A 26 10.70 -1.69 -3.14
CA VAL A 26 9.68 -0.95 -2.40
C VAL A 26 8.72 -0.22 -3.33
N SER A 27 7.44 -0.28 -2.99
CA SER A 27 6.42 0.65 -3.45
C SER A 27 6.23 1.70 -2.36
N PRO A 28 6.68 2.96 -2.58
CA PRO A 28 6.59 4.01 -1.57
C PRO A 28 5.15 4.29 -1.14
N LEU A 29 5.00 4.96 0.00
CA LEU A 29 3.73 5.23 0.64
C LEU A 29 2.74 5.97 -0.28
N HIS A 30 1.62 5.34 -0.61
CA HIS A 30 0.61 5.88 -1.52
C HIS A 30 -0.78 5.30 -1.23
N TYR A 31 -1.82 5.84 -1.85
CA TYR A 31 -3.16 5.27 -1.80
C TYR A 31 -3.75 5.05 -3.20
N ASP A 32 -4.68 4.11 -3.28
CA ASP A 32 -5.42 3.79 -4.50
C ASP A 32 -6.86 4.31 -4.44
N GLY A 33 -7.46 4.56 -5.61
CA GLY A 33 -8.87 4.94 -5.72
C GLY A 33 -9.85 3.75 -5.74
N THR A 34 -9.34 2.53 -5.54
CA THR A 34 -10.10 1.27 -5.65
C THR A 34 -9.89 0.42 -4.41
N HIS A 35 -10.85 -0.43 -4.08
CA HIS A 35 -10.61 -1.49 -3.11
C HIS A 35 -9.71 -2.54 -3.75
N THR A 36 -8.74 -3.07 -3.01
CA THR A 36 -7.76 -4.01 -3.56
C THR A 36 -7.67 -5.26 -2.68
N PHE A 37 -7.71 -6.42 -3.33
CA PHE A 37 -7.20 -7.67 -2.78
C PHE A 37 -5.84 -7.97 -3.40
N LEU A 38 -4.78 -8.07 -2.61
CA LEU A 38 -3.46 -8.50 -3.08
C LEU A 38 -3.20 -9.92 -2.58
N ALA A 39 -3.14 -10.88 -3.50
CA ALA A 39 -2.83 -12.27 -3.21
C ALA A 39 -1.35 -12.55 -3.50
N GLN A 40 -0.63 -13.08 -2.52
CA GLN A 40 0.78 -13.39 -2.62
C GLN A 40 0.98 -14.80 -3.19
N VAL A 41 1.70 -14.90 -4.31
CA VAL A 41 1.89 -16.16 -5.04
C VAL A 41 3.24 -16.79 -4.72
N LYS A 42 4.30 -15.98 -4.62
CA LYS A 42 5.67 -16.45 -4.31
C LYS A 42 6.42 -15.40 -3.52
N GLY A 43 7.30 -15.84 -2.61
CA GLY A 43 8.12 -14.96 -1.79
C GLY A 43 7.29 -14.23 -0.75
N ARG A 44 7.92 -13.31 0.00
CA ARG A 44 7.26 -12.57 1.06
C ARG A 44 7.15 -11.07 0.75
N LYS A 45 6.06 -10.47 1.23
CA LYS A 45 5.85 -9.02 1.25
C LYS A 45 5.54 -8.55 2.66
N ARG A 46 6.12 -7.42 3.06
CA ARG A 46 5.70 -6.65 4.22
C ARG A 46 4.89 -5.46 3.72
N MET A 47 3.70 -5.28 4.26
CA MET A 47 2.85 -4.14 3.97
C MET A 47 2.54 -3.39 5.26
N LEU A 48 2.66 -2.07 5.21
CA LEU A 48 2.15 -1.17 6.22
C LEU A 48 0.92 -0.46 5.67
N LEU A 49 -0.15 -0.40 6.46
CA LEU A 49 -1.48 0.01 6.04
C LEU A 49 -2.02 1.04 7.02
N TRP A 50 -2.65 2.09 6.50
CA TRP A 50 -3.31 3.11 7.30
C TRP A 50 -4.72 3.40 6.78
N PRO A 51 -5.68 3.61 7.69
CA PRO A 51 -7.06 3.86 7.33
C PRO A 51 -7.22 5.22 6.62
N ALA A 52 -8.24 5.32 5.76
CA ALA A 52 -8.49 6.49 4.92
C ALA A 52 -8.73 7.79 5.72
N GLU A 53 -9.18 7.66 6.96
CA GLU A 53 -9.38 8.75 7.91
C GLU A 53 -8.08 9.50 8.21
N ALA A 54 -6.93 8.83 8.13
CA ALA A 54 -5.63 9.42 8.38
C ALA A 54 -5.04 10.15 7.16
N ILE A 55 -5.71 10.14 5.99
CA ILE A 55 -5.18 10.65 4.70
C ILE A 55 -4.61 12.07 4.79
N GLY A 56 -5.19 12.94 5.63
CA GLY A 56 -4.76 14.32 5.82
C GLY A 56 -3.36 14.45 6.45
N ALA A 57 -2.93 13.46 7.22
CA ALA A 57 -1.64 13.46 7.90
C ALA A 57 -0.46 13.15 6.97
N PHE A 58 -0.69 12.42 5.87
CA PHE A 58 0.34 11.93 4.94
C PHE A 58 0.83 12.96 3.92
N SER A 59 0.29 14.19 3.93
CA SER A 59 0.76 15.27 3.07
C SER A 59 0.94 14.88 1.58
N PRO A 60 -0.06 14.29 0.91
CA PRO A 60 0.09 13.80 -0.46
C PRO A 60 0.46 14.91 -1.44
N TYR A 61 1.03 14.54 -2.59
CA TYR A 61 1.25 15.49 -3.68
C TYR A 61 -0.08 16.08 -4.19
N PRO A 62 -0.10 17.37 -4.59
CA PRO A 62 -1.32 18.03 -5.04
C PRO A 62 -1.87 17.42 -6.33
N LEU A 63 -3.17 17.66 -6.57
CA LEU A 63 -3.83 17.25 -7.81
C LEU A 63 -3.10 17.85 -9.02
N GLY A 64 -2.87 17.03 -10.05
CA GLY A 64 -2.13 17.42 -11.25
C GLY A 64 -0.61 17.18 -11.19
N HIS A 65 -0.06 16.86 -10.01
CA HIS A 65 1.34 16.45 -9.91
C HIS A 65 1.53 15.01 -10.44
N PRO A 66 2.65 14.66 -11.11
CA PRO A 66 2.89 13.29 -11.61
C PRO A 66 2.90 12.20 -10.53
N LEU A 67 3.18 12.59 -9.28
CA LEU A 67 3.16 11.73 -8.10
C LEU A 67 1.87 11.88 -7.27
N TYR A 68 0.78 12.40 -7.86
CA TYR A 68 -0.50 12.47 -7.17
C TYR A 68 -0.86 11.11 -6.54
N ARG A 69 -1.46 11.14 -5.35
CA ARG A 69 -1.74 9.98 -4.46
C ARG A 69 -0.55 9.34 -3.75
N ARG A 70 0.69 9.76 -4.01
CA ARG A 70 1.83 9.40 -3.15
C ARG A 70 1.95 10.39 -2.00
N SER A 71 2.38 9.88 -0.86
CA SER A 71 2.80 10.66 0.30
C SER A 71 4.09 11.42 -0.02
N ARG A 72 4.25 12.60 0.58
CA ARG A 72 5.56 13.28 0.63
C ARG A 72 6.38 12.89 1.85
N VAL A 73 5.74 12.29 2.86
CA VAL A 73 6.42 11.64 3.98
C VAL A 73 7.16 10.42 3.43
N ASP A 74 8.45 10.36 3.70
CA ASP A 74 9.28 9.21 3.37
C ASP A 74 9.60 8.42 4.64
N ILE A 75 9.06 7.22 4.73
CA ILE A 75 9.29 6.31 5.87
C ILE A 75 10.47 5.37 5.63
N GLN A 76 11.14 5.47 4.47
CA GLN A 76 12.35 4.71 4.17
C GLN A 76 13.57 5.56 4.50
N VAL A 77 14.48 5.00 5.30
CA VAL A 77 15.77 5.64 5.57
C VAL A 77 16.64 5.48 4.32
N PRO A 78 17.11 6.56 3.70
CA PRO A 78 18.01 6.47 2.56
C PRO A 78 19.40 6.00 2.99
N GLU A 79 20.12 5.30 2.10
CA GLU A 79 21.44 4.71 2.40
C GLU A 79 22.51 5.70 2.89
N TRP A 80 22.33 7.00 2.60
CA TRP A 80 23.27 8.06 2.94
C TRP A 80 22.98 8.75 4.28
N ALA A 81 21.88 8.42 4.96
CA ALA A 81 21.48 9.04 6.23
C ALA A 81 21.37 7.99 7.34
N THR A 82 21.59 8.42 8.58
CA THR A 82 21.18 7.61 9.74
C THR A 82 19.67 7.69 9.93
N GLU A 83 19.10 6.69 10.60
CA GLU A 83 17.68 6.68 10.96
C GLU A 83 17.30 7.89 11.81
N GLU A 84 18.15 8.29 12.76
CA GLU A 84 17.93 9.45 13.63
C GLU A 84 17.85 10.75 12.81
N GLU A 85 18.79 10.99 11.91
CA GLU A 85 18.82 12.18 11.05
C GLU A 85 17.60 12.22 10.12
N HIS A 86 17.27 11.10 9.48
CA HIS A 86 16.12 10.99 8.59
C HIS A 86 14.81 11.25 9.33
N LEU A 87 14.61 10.59 10.48
CA LEU A 87 13.41 10.78 11.29
C LEU A 87 13.29 12.21 11.83
N ALA A 88 14.39 12.85 12.22
CA ALA A 88 14.38 14.24 12.67
C ALA A 88 13.93 15.20 11.56
N GLU A 89 14.43 15.01 10.34
CA GLU A 89 14.00 15.82 9.19
C GLU A 89 12.54 15.58 8.82
N GLN A 90 12.12 14.31 8.74
CA GLN A 90 10.72 13.97 8.45
C GLN A 90 9.78 14.55 9.53
N ARG A 91 10.13 14.47 10.82
CA ARG A 91 9.34 15.05 11.93
C ARG A 91 9.21 16.56 11.81
N ARG A 92 10.28 17.24 11.41
CA ARG A 92 10.29 18.69 11.19
C ARG A 92 9.41 19.09 10.00
N GLN A 93 9.47 18.34 8.91
CA GLN A 93 8.75 18.66 7.67
C GLN A 93 7.27 18.24 7.70
N PHE A 94 6.94 17.13 8.36
CA PHE A 94 5.62 16.51 8.36
C PHE A 94 5.08 16.24 9.78
N PRO A 95 5.00 17.25 10.67
CA PRO A 95 4.62 17.05 12.07
C PRO A 95 3.22 16.43 12.25
N ALA A 96 2.29 16.67 11.32
CA ALA A 96 0.95 16.08 11.36
C ALA A 96 0.98 14.55 11.24
N PHE A 97 1.85 13.99 10.40
CA PHE A 97 2.03 12.54 10.27
C PHE A 97 2.46 11.92 11.59
N PHE A 98 3.49 12.48 12.23
CA PHE A 98 4.02 11.96 13.48
C PHE A 98 3.08 12.15 14.67
N ALA A 99 2.21 13.15 14.63
CA ALA A 99 1.24 13.39 15.69
C ALA A 99 -0.02 12.50 15.58
N GLN A 100 -0.32 11.97 14.39
CA GLN A 100 -1.65 11.39 14.10
C GLN A 100 -1.62 10.00 13.46
N ALA A 101 -0.51 9.60 12.84
CA ALA A 101 -0.49 8.41 11.97
C ALA A 101 0.77 7.54 12.11
N ALA A 102 1.91 8.07 12.53
CA ALA A 102 3.18 7.32 12.53
C ALA A 102 3.12 5.99 13.31
N ASP A 103 2.39 5.97 14.42
CA ASP A 103 2.27 4.80 15.30
C ASP A 103 0.98 3.99 15.08
N GLU A 104 0.15 4.38 14.10
CA GLU A 104 -1.18 3.79 13.82
C GLU A 104 -1.16 2.80 12.64
N ALA A 105 0.03 2.32 12.25
CA ALA A 105 0.18 1.43 11.11
C ALA A 105 -0.29 0.01 11.45
N GLU A 106 -1.15 -0.56 10.61
CA GLU A 106 -1.40 -1.99 10.61
C GLU A 106 -0.37 -2.70 9.72
N GLU A 107 0.32 -3.71 10.26
CA GLU A 107 1.31 -4.49 9.52
C GLU A 107 0.73 -5.82 9.04
N ALA A 108 0.93 -6.12 7.75
CA ALA A 108 0.67 -7.42 7.16
C ALA A 108 1.96 -8.02 6.57
N LEU A 109 2.36 -9.17 7.08
CA LEU A 109 3.42 -10.01 6.51
C LEU A 109 2.78 -11.12 5.70
N LEU A 110 2.91 -11.05 4.38
CA LEU A 110 2.31 -12.00 3.44
C LEU A 110 3.35 -13.02 2.98
N GLY A 111 3.03 -14.30 3.11
CA GLY A 111 3.69 -15.42 2.45
C GLY A 111 2.85 -16.01 1.31
N PRO A 112 3.38 -17.02 0.60
CA PRO A 112 2.65 -17.68 -0.49
C PRO A 112 1.30 -18.26 -0.02
N GLY A 113 0.21 -17.86 -0.68
CA GLY A 113 -1.16 -18.28 -0.35
C GLY A 113 -1.92 -17.26 0.49
N ASP A 114 -1.24 -16.31 1.12
CA ASP A 114 -1.88 -15.24 1.88
C ASP A 114 -2.47 -14.19 0.95
N ALA A 115 -3.49 -13.49 1.45
CA ALA A 115 -4.05 -12.33 0.78
C ALA A 115 -4.36 -11.24 1.80
N VAL A 116 -4.17 -9.99 1.38
CA VAL A 116 -4.60 -8.81 2.13
C VAL A 116 -5.67 -8.06 1.36
N PHE A 117 -6.68 -7.59 2.09
CA PHE A 117 -7.66 -6.64 1.59
C PHE A 117 -7.36 -5.27 2.18
N PHE A 118 -7.37 -4.24 1.34
CA PHE A 118 -7.38 -2.87 1.81
C PHE A 118 -8.41 -2.03 1.03
N PRO A 119 -9.26 -1.27 1.73
CA PRO A 119 -10.22 -0.39 1.10
C PRO A 119 -9.57 0.71 0.24
N ALA A 120 -10.36 1.29 -0.66
CA ALA A 120 -9.97 2.50 -1.37
C ALA A 120 -9.54 3.59 -0.39
N PHE A 121 -8.56 4.40 -0.81
CA PHE A 121 -7.96 5.50 -0.06
C PHE A 121 -7.12 5.12 1.16
N TRP A 122 -6.95 3.82 1.44
CA TRP A 122 -5.98 3.38 2.44
C TRP A 122 -4.56 3.65 1.95
N PHE A 123 -3.80 4.38 2.77
CA PHE A 123 -2.38 4.54 2.53
C PHE A 123 -1.69 3.22 2.79
N HIS A 124 -0.77 2.86 1.91
CA HIS A 124 0.00 1.65 2.04
C HIS A 124 1.42 1.82 1.51
N HIS A 125 2.35 1.17 2.22
CA HIS A 125 3.74 0.97 1.81
C HIS A 125 3.96 -0.52 1.66
N THR A 126 4.74 -0.93 0.66
CA THR A 126 4.99 -2.34 0.41
C THR A 126 6.46 -2.60 0.14
N GLU A 127 7.03 -3.55 0.86
CA GLU A 127 8.38 -4.04 0.67
C GLU A 127 8.34 -5.53 0.30
N SER A 128 9.02 -5.88 -0.78
CA SER A 128 9.29 -7.29 -1.13
C SER A 128 10.53 -7.76 -0.36
N LEU A 129 10.39 -8.76 0.49
CA LEU A 129 11.51 -9.28 1.30
C LEU A 129 12.37 -10.28 0.53
N ASP A 130 11.80 -10.92 -0.50
CA ASP A 130 12.46 -11.88 -1.37
C ASP A 130 12.07 -11.62 -2.84
N LEU A 131 12.55 -12.47 -3.76
CA LEU A 131 11.91 -12.61 -5.08
C LEU A 131 10.41 -12.87 -4.90
N SER A 132 9.59 -11.91 -5.32
CA SER A 132 8.17 -11.84 -4.99
C SER A 132 7.28 -11.76 -6.23
N PHE A 133 6.22 -12.58 -6.24
CA PHE A 133 5.13 -12.54 -7.21
C PHE A 133 3.79 -12.35 -6.50
N SER A 134 2.97 -11.43 -6.97
CA SER A 134 1.65 -11.13 -6.39
C SER A 134 0.64 -10.81 -7.48
N VAL A 135 -0.63 -11.15 -7.24
CA VAL A 135 -1.75 -10.78 -8.11
C VAL A 135 -2.67 -9.83 -7.34
N GLY A 136 -2.91 -8.65 -7.91
CA GLY A 136 -3.83 -7.66 -7.36
C GLY A 136 -5.16 -7.69 -8.10
N PHE A 137 -6.26 -7.73 -7.36
CA PHE A 137 -7.62 -7.59 -7.88
C PHE A 137 -8.21 -6.27 -7.39
N ARG A 138 -8.50 -5.36 -8.31
CA ARG A 138 -9.06 -4.03 -8.00
C ARG A 138 -10.55 -3.99 -8.29
N TYR A 139 -11.30 -3.52 -7.30
CA TYR A 139 -12.75 -3.40 -7.37
C TYR A 139 -13.14 -1.92 -7.25
N PHE A 140 -13.95 -1.45 -8.19
CA PHE A 140 -14.64 -0.17 -8.05
C PHE A 140 -15.89 -0.39 -7.21
N SER A 141 -16.14 0.48 -6.24
CA SER A 141 -17.45 0.53 -5.60
C SER A 141 -18.45 1.10 -6.60
N VAL A 142 -19.11 0.23 -7.36
CA VAL A 142 -20.43 0.55 -7.89
C VAL A 142 -21.39 0.30 -6.74
N ARG A 143 -21.88 1.36 -6.10
CA ARG A 143 -23.18 1.24 -5.44
C ARG A 143 -24.14 0.81 -6.53
N ALA A 144 -24.58 -0.45 -6.50
CA ALA A 144 -25.78 -0.84 -7.21
C ALA A 144 -26.90 0.02 -6.62
N ALA A 145 -27.29 1.04 -7.36
CA ALA A 145 -28.53 1.78 -7.14
C ALA A 145 -29.70 0.93 -7.65
#